data_AF-S3CRD6-F1
#
_entry.id   AF-S3CRD6-F1
#
_cell.length_a   1.000
_cell.length_b   1.000
_cell.length_c   1.000
_cell.angle_alpha   90.00
_cell.angle_beta   90.00
_cell.angle_gamma   90.00
#
_symmetry.space_group_name_H-M   'P 1'
#
loop_
_entity.id
_entity.type
_entity.pdbx_description
1 polymer ?
#
loop_
_entity_poly.entity_id
_entity_poly.type
_entity_poly.pdbx_seq_one_letter_code
_entity_poly.pdbx_strand_id
1 'polypeptide(L)'
;MAEFSDETMSLNPSEDDFTPQTPKQRKSSPNKVVKRSQATTPSPGRVLKNSPMPKCKSEIQAYDQILLDARAANPPIPWKDIAIMYEKAGGITTGMTNLKNHRFAALKEVATEASAEDIEIMVAAQAVVDAEWEKEKWARIAVKIREMNEPDWDPKFVKKTAMNRRKGVPQGLA
;
A
#
# COMPACT_ATOMS: atom_id res chain seq x y z
N MET A 1 -6.85 6.13 66.30
CA MET A 1 -8.04 6.83 66.83
C MET A 1 -8.53 7.75 65.72
N ALA A 2 -9.71 7.66 65.12
CA ALA A 2 -10.96 6.92 65.35
C ALA A 2 -11.52 6.51 63.97
N GLU A 3 -11.98 5.27 63.77
CA GLU A 3 -13.40 4.83 63.75
C GLU A 3 -14.32 5.62 62.79
N PHE A 4 -14.89 4.93 61.80
CA PHE A 4 -16.35 4.87 61.61
C PHE A 4 -16.73 3.64 60.76
N SER A 5 -17.79 2.99 61.22
CA SER A 5 -18.21 1.62 60.90
C SER A 5 -19.18 1.51 59.73
N ASP A 6 -19.16 0.32 59.12
CA ASP A 6 -20.27 -0.54 58.68
C ASP A 6 -21.69 0.05 58.63
N GLU A 7 -22.39 -0.08 57.49
CA GLU A 7 -23.69 -0.75 57.46
C GLU A 7 -24.06 -1.30 56.06
N THR A 8 -24.32 -2.61 56.08
CA THR A 8 -25.00 -3.57 55.18
C THR A 8 -26.22 -3.03 54.37
N MET A 9 -26.70 -3.59 53.26
CA MET A 9 -27.21 -4.95 53.01
C MET A 9 -27.44 -5.20 51.50
N SER A 10 -27.07 -6.41 51.07
CA SER A 10 -27.67 -7.34 50.09
C SER A 10 -28.80 -6.90 49.14
N LEU A 11 -28.67 -7.34 47.87
CA LEU A 11 -29.48 -8.43 47.28
C LEU A 11 -28.96 -8.84 45.88
N ASN A 12 -28.30 -10.00 45.81
CA ASN A 12 -28.31 -10.93 44.67
C ASN A 12 -29.72 -11.58 44.57
N PRO A 13 -30.12 -12.39 43.56
CA PRO A 13 -29.34 -13.25 42.63
C PRO A 13 -29.90 -13.19 41.17
N SER A 14 -29.51 -13.94 40.14
CA SER A 14 -29.15 -15.36 40.03
C SER A 14 -28.35 -15.64 38.76
N GLU A 15 -27.36 -16.53 38.91
CA GLU A 15 -26.87 -17.41 37.85
C GLU A 15 -27.77 -18.64 37.77
N ASP A 16 -28.02 -19.12 36.55
CA ASP A 16 -28.40 -20.50 36.19
C ASP A 16 -28.35 -20.53 34.65
N ASP A 17 -27.92 -21.54 33.92
CA ASP A 17 -27.25 -22.81 34.16
C ASP A 17 -27.08 -23.45 32.75
N PHE A 18 -26.24 -24.47 32.61
CA PHE A 18 -26.15 -25.43 31.49
C PHE A 18 -25.57 -25.01 30.12
N THR A 19 -24.31 -25.40 29.90
CA THR A 19 -23.87 -26.04 28.64
C THR A 19 -24.26 -27.54 28.70
N PRO A 20 -24.53 -28.27 27.59
CA PRO A 20 -23.44 -28.81 26.76
C PRO A 20 -23.75 -29.05 25.26
N GLN A 21 -22.65 -29.21 24.52
CA GLN A 21 -22.59 -29.71 23.14
C GLN A 21 -23.25 -31.09 23.00
N THR A 22 -23.93 -31.34 21.87
CA THR A 22 -24.11 -32.70 21.35
C THR A 22 -23.75 -32.78 19.86
N PRO A 23 -22.85 -33.72 19.46
CA PRO A 23 -22.57 -34.08 18.08
C PRO A 23 -23.50 -35.21 17.62
N LYS A 24 -23.66 -35.38 16.30
CA LYS A 24 -24.13 -36.57 15.51
C LYS A 24 -24.97 -36.08 14.33
N GLN A 25 -24.96 -36.63 13.12
CA GLN A 25 -24.32 -37.82 12.57
C GLN A 25 -24.43 -37.76 11.03
N ARG A 26 -23.40 -38.26 10.34
CA ARG A 26 -23.49 -38.69 8.94
C ARG A 26 -24.61 -39.74 8.79
N LYS A 27 -25.48 -39.55 7.81
CA LYS A 27 -26.19 -40.65 7.14
C LYS A 27 -26.09 -40.45 5.62
N SER A 28 -25.39 -41.39 5.02
CA SER A 28 -25.34 -41.75 3.60
C SER A 28 -26.71 -42.05 3.02
N SER A 29 -26.97 -41.66 1.76
CA SER A 29 -27.41 -42.57 0.66
C SER A 29 -27.74 -41.81 -0.65
N PRO A 30 -27.84 -42.50 -1.80
CA PRO A 30 -27.13 -42.13 -3.02
C PRO A 30 -28.05 -41.64 -4.15
N ASN A 31 -27.53 -40.82 -5.06
CA ASN A 31 -27.90 -40.86 -6.49
C ASN A 31 -27.02 -39.89 -7.28
N LYS A 32 -25.82 -40.33 -7.67
CA LYS A 32 -25.08 -39.69 -8.76
C LYS A 32 -25.38 -40.44 -10.05
N VAL A 33 -26.58 -40.20 -10.58
CA VAL A 33 -26.89 -40.55 -11.97
C VAL A 33 -25.98 -39.69 -12.85
N VAL A 34 -25.10 -40.35 -13.58
CA VAL A 34 -24.21 -39.76 -14.58
C VAL A 34 -25.08 -39.14 -15.68
N LYS A 35 -25.46 -37.88 -15.54
CA LYS A 35 -25.93 -37.09 -16.67
C LYS A 35 -24.72 -36.78 -17.55
N ARG A 36 -24.60 -37.57 -18.61
CA ARG A 36 -23.82 -37.28 -19.81
C ARG A 36 -24.36 -35.98 -20.40
N SER A 37 -23.94 -34.83 -19.89
CA SER A 37 -24.24 -33.53 -20.48
C SER A 37 -23.14 -33.19 -21.49
N GLN A 38 -23.54 -33.33 -22.75
CA GLN A 38 -23.12 -32.63 -23.96
C GLN A 38 -21.90 -31.71 -23.87
N ALA A 39 -21.07 -31.82 -24.91
CA ALA A 39 -19.97 -30.94 -25.24
C ALA A 39 -20.24 -29.49 -24.81
N THR A 40 -19.39 -29.00 -23.92
CA THR A 40 -19.39 -27.62 -23.44
C THR A 40 -19.15 -26.72 -24.65
N THR A 41 -20.20 -26.02 -25.08
CA THR A 41 -20.08 -24.87 -25.97
C THR A 41 -19.03 -23.92 -25.39
N PRO A 42 -18.11 -23.37 -26.21
CA PRO A 42 -17.13 -22.40 -25.73
C PRO A 42 -17.88 -21.23 -25.10
N SER A 43 -17.55 -20.94 -23.84
CA SER A 43 -18.13 -19.83 -23.08
C SER A 43 -17.98 -18.54 -23.90
N PRO A 44 -19.08 -17.81 -24.17
CA PRO A 44 -18.98 -16.56 -24.90
C PRO A 44 -18.08 -15.62 -24.09
N GLY A 45 -17.12 -15.00 -24.78
CA GLY A 45 -16.01 -14.25 -24.19
C GLY A 45 -16.41 -13.42 -22.98
N ARG A 46 -15.64 -13.53 -21.90
CA ARG A 46 -15.83 -12.78 -20.65
C ARG A 46 -15.93 -11.28 -20.98
N VAL A 47 -17.15 -10.74 -20.91
CA VAL A 47 -17.39 -9.29 -21.09
C VAL A 47 -16.60 -8.54 -20.03
N LEU A 48 -15.80 -7.57 -20.46
CA LEU A 48 -15.02 -6.73 -19.56
C LEU A 48 -15.97 -5.95 -18.65
N LYS A 49 -15.73 -6.01 -17.34
CA LYS A 49 -16.53 -5.28 -16.34
C LYS A 49 -16.12 -3.82 -16.19
N ASN A 50 -14.87 -3.49 -16.57
CA ASN A 50 -14.29 -2.15 -16.53
C ASN A 50 -13.32 -1.99 -17.71
N SER A 51 -13.11 -0.77 -18.17
CA SER A 51 -12.08 -0.46 -19.15
C SER A 51 -10.69 -0.83 -18.59
N PRO A 52 -9.74 -1.25 -19.44
CA PRO A 52 -8.35 -1.45 -19.04
C PRO A 52 -7.78 -0.20 -18.35
N MET A 53 -6.94 -0.38 -17.33
CA MET A 53 -6.27 0.74 -16.65
C MET A 53 -4.98 1.08 -17.41
N PRO A 54 -4.76 2.34 -17.80
CA PRO A 54 -3.51 2.74 -18.42
C PRO A 54 -2.35 2.67 -17.40
N LYS A 55 -1.16 2.30 -17.88
CA LYS A 55 0.06 2.22 -17.07
C LYS A 55 0.99 3.43 -17.24
N CYS A 56 0.87 4.12 -18.37
CA CYS A 56 1.63 5.33 -18.69
C CYS A 56 0.71 6.34 -19.39
N LYS A 57 1.14 7.59 -19.47
CA LYS A 57 0.36 8.69 -20.03
C LYS A 57 -0.03 8.45 -21.49
N SER A 58 0.83 7.78 -22.26
CA SER A 58 0.55 7.43 -23.65
C SER A 58 -0.59 6.41 -23.83
N GLU A 59 -0.90 5.63 -22.79
CA GLU A 59 -2.00 4.65 -22.82
C GLU A 59 -3.36 5.27 -22.44
N ILE A 60 -3.37 6.53 -21.95
CA ILE A 60 -4.61 7.25 -21.59
C ILE A 60 -5.47 7.41 -22.85
N GLN A 61 -6.65 6.80 -22.81
CA GLN A 61 -7.61 6.86 -23.91
C GLN A 61 -8.41 8.17 -23.88
N ALA A 62 -9.04 8.52 -24.99
CA ALA A 62 -9.85 9.74 -25.08
C ALA A 62 -10.98 9.78 -24.03
N TYR A 63 -11.61 8.63 -23.73
CA TYR A 63 -12.63 8.55 -22.69
C TYR A 63 -12.04 8.74 -21.27
N ASP A 64 -10.78 8.39 -21.04
CA ASP A 64 -10.09 8.60 -19.76
C ASP A 64 -9.71 10.08 -19.58
N GLN A 65 -9.36 10.75 -20.68
CA GLN A 65 -9.09 12.18 -20.68
C GLN A 65 -10.30 13.01 -20.22
N ILE A 66 -11.52 12.57 -20.54
CA ILE A 66 -12.77 13.21 -20.06
C ILE A 66 -12.81 13.27 -18.53
N LEU A 67 -12.31 12.27 -17.81
CA LEU A 67 -12.28 12.30 -16.34
C LEU A 67 -11.34 13.39 -15.82
N LEU A 68 -10.19 13.56 -16.47
CA LEU A 68 -9.20 14.56 -16.09
C LEU A 68 -9.73 15.96 -16.38
N ASP A 69 -10.23 16.19 -17.60
CA ASP A 69 -10.70 17.50 -18.06
C ASP A 69 -11.95 17.96 -17.31
N ALA A 70 -12.93 17.07 -17.13
CA ALA A 70 -14.18 17.38 -16.43
C ALA A 70 -13.97 17.72 -14.95
N ARG A 71 -12.91 17.19 -14.34
CA ARG A 71 -12.51 17.51 -12.96
C ARG A 71 -11.61 18.74 -12.86
N ALA A 72 -10.89 19.10 -13.93
CA ALA A 72 -10.11 20.33 -14.03
C ALA A 72 -10.96 21.56 -14.39
N ALA A 73 -12.15 21.37 -14.97
CA ALA A 73 -13.09 22.44 -15.28
C ALA A 73 -13.51 23.25 -14.04
N ASN A 74 -13.88 24.52 -14.23
CA ASN A 74 -14.33 25.41 -13.16
C ASN A 74 -15.74 25.97 -13.47
N PRO A 75 -16.80 25.55 -12.76
CA PRO A 75 -16.80 24.58 -11.65
C PRO A 75 -16.59 23.13 -12.13
N PRO A 76 -16.06 22.24 -11.27
CA PRO A 76 -15.88 20.83 -11.64
C PRO A 76 -17.21 20.16 -11.94
N ILE A 77 -17.24 19.36 -13.01
CA ILE A 77 -18.47 18.67 -13.42
C ILE A 77 -18.86 17.64 -12.36
N PRO A 78 -20.17 17.50 -12.03
CA PRO A 78 -20.64 16.46 -11.13
C PRO A 78 -20.29 15.07 -11.65
N TRP A 79 -19.90 14.18 -10.74
CA TRP A 79 -19.48 12.83 -11.09
C TRP A 79 -20.55 12.01 -11.83
N LYS A 80 -21.85 12.33 -11.63
CA LYS A 80 -22.97 11.64 -12.32
C LYS A 80 -22.88 11.91 -13.82
N ASP A 81 -22.64 13.15 -14.19
CA ASP A 81 -22.56 13.58 -15.57
C ASP A 81 -21.25 13.09 -16.21
N ILE A 82 -20.16 13.06 -15.44
CA ILE A 82 -18.89 12.45 -15.88
C ILE A 82 -19.08 10.98 -16.22
N ALA A 83 -19.81 10.21 -15.41
CA ALA A 83 -20.07 8.80 -15.69
C ALA A 83 -20.83 8.61 -17.01
N ILE A 84 -21.83 9.45 -17.28
CA ILE A 84 -22.59 9.42 -18.54
C ILE A 84 -21.70 9.77 -19.72
N MET A 85 -20.87 10.83 -19.61
CA MET A 85 -19.94 11.22 -20.67
C MET A 85 -18.89 10.14 -20.94
N TYR A 86 -18.37 9.53 -19.88
CA TYR A 86 -17.40 8.45 -19.95
C TYR A 86 -17.96 7.22 -20.68
N GLU A 87 -19.18 6.80 -20.33
CA GLU A 87 -19.86 5.69 -21.00
C GLU A 87 -20.18 6.00 -22.47
N LYS A 88 -20.63 7.22 -22.77
CA LYS A 88 -20.88 7.68 -24.14
C LYS A 88 -19.62 7.70 -25.00
N ALA A 89 -18.46 7.97 -24.41
CA ALA A 89 -17.17 7.94 -25.09
C ALA A 89 -16.59 6.52 -25.27
N GLY A 90 -17.33 5.47 -24.89
CA GLY A 90 -16.92 4.08 -25.01
C GLY A 90 -16.18 3.52 -23.79
N GLY A 91 -16.11 4.31 -22.70
CA GLY A 91 -15.56 3.85 -21.44
C GLY A 91 -16.50 2.85 -20.74
N ILE A 92 -15.94 1.76 -20.22
CA ILE A 92 -16.67 0.73 -19.47
C ILE A 92 -16.38 0.93 -17.98
N THR A 93 -17.43 0.99 -17.17
CA THR A 93 -17.31 1.13 -15.72
C THR A 93 -18.45 0.43 -14.99
N THR A 94 -18.21 0.00 -13.75
CA THR A 94 -19.25 -0.48 -12.83
C THR A 94 -19.93 0.65 -12.04
N GLY A 95 -19.86 1.89 -12.54
CA GLY A 95 -20.56 3.05 -11.99
C GLY A 95 -19.65 4.15 -11.44
N MET A 96 -20.30 5.25 -11.04
CA MET A 96 -19.64 6.51 -10.67
C MET A 96 -18.64 6.37 -9.52
N THR A 97 -18.95 5.59 -8.49
CA THR A 97 -18.05 5.40 -7.34
C THR A 97 -16.71 4.81 -7.76
N ASN A 98 -16.72 3.87 -8.72
CA ASN A 98 -15.50 3.25 -9.24
C ASN A 98 -14.69 4.24 -10.09
N LEU A 99 -15.38 5.04 -10.93
CA LEU A 99 -14.74 6.13 -11.68
C LEU A 99 -14.03 7.13 -10.76
N LYS A 100 -14.71 7.56 -9.68
CA LYS A 100 -14.17 8.54 -8.73
C LYS A 100 -12.99 7.99 -7.92
N ASN A 101 -13.17 6.82 -7.30
CA ASN A 101 -12.24 6.36 -6.27
C ASN A 101 -11.05 5.59 -6.83
N HIS A 102 -11.22 4.89 -7.95
CA HIS A 102 -10.16 4.03 -8.48
C HIS A 102 -9.62 4.58 -9.80
N ARG A 103 -10.51 4.86 -10.76
CA ARG A 103 -10.07 5.23 -12.10
C ARG A 103 -9.43 6.61 -12.15
N PHE A 104 -10.11 7.62 -11.61
CA PHE A 104 -9.57 8.98 -11.59
C PHE A 104 -8.28 9.10 -10.76
N ALA A 105 -8.20 8.39 -9.63
CA ALA A 105 -6.99 8.37 -8.81
C ALA A 105 -5.79 7.82 -9.60
N ALA A 106 -5.96 6.65 -10.22
CA ALA A 106 -4.93 6.04 -11.06
C ALA A 106 -4.56 6.93 -12.27
N LEU A 107 -5.55 7.54 -12.93
CA LEU A 107 -5.30 8.44 -14.06
C LEU A 107 -4.51 9.68 -13.66
N LYS A 108 -4.74 10.24 -12.46
CA LYS A 108 -3.94 11.38 -11.97
C LYS A 108 -2.49 11.01 -11.73
N GLU A 109 -2.23 9.85 -11.15
CA GLU A 109 -0.87 9.35 -10.92
C GLU A 109 -0.16 9.15 -12.26
N VAL A 110 -0.83 8.48 -13.21
CA VAL A 110 -0.28 8.19 -14.54
C VAL A 110 -0.12 9.43 -15.40
N ALA A 111 -1.01 10.43 -15.27
CA ALA A 111 -0.88 11.71 -15.98
C ALA A 111 0.28 12.55 -15.44
N THR A 112 0.69 12.32 -14.19
CA THR A 112 1.83 12.97 -13.55
C THR A 112 3.11 12.20 -13.89
N GLU A 113 3.58 12.35 -15.12
CA GLU A 113 4.91 11.89 -15.51
C GLU A 113 5.93 13.01 -15.25
N ALA A 114 6.97 12.70 -14.48
CA ALA A 114 8.14 13.57 -14.37
C ALA A 114 8.82 13.63 -15.74
N SER A 115 9.20 14.82 -16.18
CA SER A 115 9.97 14.96 -17.42
C SER A 115 11.35 14.31 -17.26
N ALA A 116 12.01 14.00 -18.38
CA ALA A 116 13.38 13.49 -18.33
C ALA A 116 14.31 14.46 -17.57
N GLU A 117 14.11 15.77 -17.75
CA GLU A 117 14.82 16.84 -17.03
C GLU A 117 14.54 16.79 -15.51
N ASP A 118 13.29 16.63 -15.11
CA ASP A 118 12.92 16.49 -13.69
C ASP A 118 13.59 15.27 -13.05
N ILE A 119 13.66 14.15 -13.79
CA ILE A 119 14.32 12.93 -13.32
C ILE A 119 15.83 13.17 -13.14
N GLU A 120 16.48 13.84 -14.09
CA GLU A 120 17.90 14.19 -13.97
C GLU A 120 18.16 15.10 -12.76
N ILE A 121 17.30 16.08 -12.52
CA ILE A 121 17.36 16.95 -11.33
C ILE A 121 17.17 16.14 -10.05
N MET A 122 16.22 15.20 -10.01
CA MET A 122 16.00 14.33 -8.86
C MET A 122 17.23 13.46 -8.56
N VAL A 123 17.86 12.88 -9.58
CA VAL A 123 19.08 12.08 -9.42
C VAL A 123 20.25 12.93 -8.92
N ALA A 124 20.41 14.14 -9.47
CA ALA A 124 21.45 15.07 -9.02
C ALA A 124 21.21 15.49 -7.55
N ALA A 125 19.97 15.81 -7.19
CA ALA A 125 19.60 16.16 -5.83
C ALA A 125 19.84 14.99 -4.85
N GLN A 126 19.49 13.76 -5.24
CA GLN A 126 19.76 12.57 -4.45
C GLN A 126 21.26 12.40 -4.18
N ALA A 127 22.11 12.55 -5.20
CA ALA A 127 23.55 12.41 -5.05
C ALA A 127 24.14 13.42 -4.05
N VAL A 128 23.62 14.65 -4.01
CA VAL A 128 24.02 15.67 -3.03
C VAL A 128 23.61 15.26 -1.62
N VAL A 129 22.35 14.87 -1.43
CA VAL A 129 21.82 14.44 -0.13
C VAL A 129 22.58 13.22 0.41
N ASP A 130 22.83 12.22 -0.44
CA ASP A 130 23.56 11.02 -0.05
C ASP A 130 25.02 11.34 0.35
N ALA A 131 25.66 12.29 -0.34
CA ALA A 131 27.01 12.73 0.00
C ALA A 131 27.08 13.47 1.34
N GLU A 132 26.09 14.31 1.65
CA GLU A 132 25.97 15.00 2.93
C GLU A 132 25.66 14.02 4.06
N TRP A 133 24.70 13.13 3.84
CA TRP A 133 24.30 12.11 4.80
C TRP A 133 25.44 11.15 5.13
N GLU A 134 26.26 10.75 4.14
CA GLU A 134 27.42 9.91 4.41
C GLU A 134 28.43 10.64 5.30
N LYS A 135 28.72 11.93 5.08
CA LYS A 135 29.60 12.70 5.97
C LYS A 135 29.06 12.74 7.39
N GLU A 136 27.77 13.06 7.53
CA GLU A 136 27.11 13.16 8.83
C GLU A 136 27.08 11.82 9.56
N LYS A 137 26.72 10.73 8.86
CA LYS A 137 26.71 9.37 9.39
C LYS A 137 28.05 8.99 10.02
N TRP A 138 29.16 9.21 9.32
CA TRP A 138 30.48 8.87 9.87
C TRP A 138 30.90 9.80 11.00
N ALA A 139 30.49 11.08 10.97
CA ALA A 139 30.67 11.99 12.09
C ALA A 139 29.94 11.50 13.34
N ARG A 140 28.67 11.09 13.21
CA ARG A 140 27.88 10.52 14.30
C ARG A 140 28.48 9.23 14.86
N ILE A 141 29.00 8.36 13.98
CA ILE A 141 29.67 7.12 14.41
C ILE A 141 30.95 7.45 15.20
N ALA A 142 31.76 8.43 14.76
CA ALA A 142 32.95 8.85 15.49
C ALA A 142 32.61 9.38 16.89
N VAL A 143 31.58 10.23 17.00
CA VAL A 143 31.07 10.70 18.31
C VAL A 143 30.66 9.52 19.18
N LYS A 144 29.96 8.53 18.63
CA LYS A 144 29.53 7.35 19.38
C LYS A 144 30.70 6.48 19.86
N ILE A 145 31.75 6.35 19.05
CA ILE A 145 32.99 5.65 19.44
C ILE A 145 33.63 6.35 20.64
N ARG A 146 33.77 7.68 20.59
CA ARG A 146 34.27 8.47 21.71
C ARG A 146 33.45 8.29 22.99
N GLU A 147 32.12 8.26 22.89
CA GLU A 147 31.24 7.99 24.04
C GLU A 147 31.44 6.60 24.66
N MET A 148 31.95 5.63 23.90
CA MET A 148 32.23 4.27 24.36
C MET A 148 33.64 4.12 25.00
N ASN A 149 34.29 5.22 25.38
CA ASN A 149 35.67 5.28 25.90
C ASN A 149 36.75 4.81 24.91
N GLU A 150 36.46 4.83 23.62
CA GLU A 150 37.45 4.63 22.57
C GLU A 150 38.09 6.00 22.18
N PRO A 151 39.25 6.01 21.50
CA PRO A 151 39.96 7.25 21.20
C PRO A 151 39.15 8.18 20.29
N ASP A 152 39.47 9.47 20.31
CA ASP A 152 38.83 10.50 19.50
C ASP A 152 39.24 10.36 18.02
N TRP A 153 38.67 9.37 17.34
CA TRP A 153 38.99 9.02 15.97
C TRP A 153 38.29 9.96 14.98
N ASP A 154 39.07 10.48 14.03
CA ASP A 154 38.53 11.26 12.92
C ASP A 154 37.50 10.45 12.10
N PRO A 155 36.36 11.03 11.71
CA PRO A 155 35.33 10.34 10.91
C PRO A 155 35.86 9.68 9.63
N LYS A 156 36.88 10.24 8.98
CA LYS A 156 37.48 9.62 7.78
C LYS A 156 38.26 8.35 8.13
N PHE A 157 38.96 8.35 9.25
CA PHE A 157 39.66 7.17 9.77
C PHE A 157 38.66 6.07 10.13
N VAL A 158 37.60 6.40 10.86
CA VAL A 158 36.51 5.46 11.21
C VAL A 158 35.91 4.82 9.96
N LYS A 159 35.58 5.63 8.95
CA LYS A 159 35.05 5.15 7.67
C LYS A 159 36.02 4.18 6.98
N LYS A 160 37.30 4.57 6.84
CA LYS A 160 38.33 3.74 6.20
C LYS A 160 38.49 2.40 6.91
N THR A 161 38.61 2.42 8.23
CA THR A 161 38.80 1.22 9.05
C THR A 161 37.59 0.28 8.98
N ALA A 162 36.36 0.80 9.08
CA ALA A 162 35.14 0.01 8.96
C ALA A 162 34.97 -0.61 7.56
N MET A 163 35.29 0.14 6.51
CA MET A 163 35.21 -0.36 5.12
C MET A 163 36.28 -1.40 4.81
N ASN A 164 37.51 -1.22 5.29
CA ASN A 164 38.60 -2.17 5.10
C ASN A 164 38.31 -3.51 5.78
N ARG A 165 37.71 -3.48 6.99
CA ARG A 165 37.27 -4.69 7.69
C ARG A 165 36.19 -5.45 6.93
N ARG A 166 35.22 -4.75 6.34
CA ARG A 166 34.17 -5.37 5.49
C ARG A 166 34.74 -6.00 4.21
N LYS A 167 35.83 -5.44 3.70
CA LYS A 167 36.54 -5.95 2.51
C LYS A 167 37.58 -7.03 2.83
N GLY A 168 37.73 -7.43 4.10
CA GLY A 168 38.68 -8.48 4.50
C GLY A 168 40.15 -8.08 4.40
N VAL A 169 40.48 -6.78 4.38
CA VAL A 169 41.88 -6.31 4.35
C VAL A 169 42.47 -6.42 5.77
N PRO A 170 43.58 -7.15 5.99
CA PRO A 170 44.19 -7.28 7.31
C PRO A 170 44.74 -5.94 7.81
N GLN A 171 44.57 -5.67 9.11
CA GLN A 171 45.10 -4.47 9.76
C GLN A 171 46.63 -4.52 9.76
N GLY A 172 47.31 -3.51 9.18
CA GLY A 172 48.77 -3.39 9.28
C GLY A 172 49.53 -2.75 8.12
N LEU A 173 48.86 -2.30 7.05
CA LEU A 173 49.53 -1.57 5.96
C LEU A 173 48.81 -0.24 5.71
N ALA A 174 49.21 0.77 6.47
CA ALA A 174 48.98 2.18 6.17
C ALA A 174 50.31 2.91 6.30
#